data_AF-A0A916Z6V1-F1
#
_entry.id   AF-A0A916Z6V1-F1
#
_cell.length_a   1.000
_cell.length_b   1.000
_cell.length_c   1.000
_cell.angle_alpha   90.00
_cell.angle_beta   90.00
_cell.angle_gamma   90.00
#
_symmetry.space_group_name_H-M   'P 1'
#
loop_
_entity.id
_entity.type
_entity.pdbx_description
1 polymer ?
#
loop_
_entity_poly.entity_id
_entity_poly.type
_entity_poly.pdbx_seq_one_letter_code
_entity_poly.pdbx_strand_id
1 'polypeptide(L)'
;MLPQATTYRIIYPQGIRISVQDFAAYIRKEDVRLVTVNGTSYWTYRYEGALNDIENAVVLLCWPEQAFGEPKALRAFLCTDISLDT
;
A
#
# COMPACT_ATOMS: atom_id res chain seq x y z
N MET A 1 -0.38 -17.63 0.69
CA MET A 1 -0.59 -17.21 2.10
C MET A 1 -0.82 -15.71 2.09
N LEU A 2 -2.03 -15.23 2.38
CA LEU A 2 -2.28 -13.77 2.44
C LEU A 2 -1.53 -13.23 3.68
N PRO A 3 -0.62 -12.24 3.56
CA PRO A 3 0.07 -11.70 4.71
C PRO A 3 -0.95 -11.08 5.67
N GLN A 4 -0.86 -11.43 6.94
CA GLN A 4 -1.68 -10.88 8.01
C GLN A 4 -1.56 -9.35 8.04
N ALA A 5 -2.65 -8.67 8.41
CA ALA A 5 -2.70 -7.22 8.59
C ALA A 5 -1.79 -6.79 9.76
N THR A 6 -0.51 -6.58 9.48
CA THR A 6 0.49 -6.25 10.50
C THR A 6 0.72 -4.75 10.62
N THR A 7 0.91 -4.31 11.87
CA THR A 7 1.17 -3.02 12.52
C THR A 7 2.12 -2.00 11.84
N TYR A 8 2.55 -2.20 10.59
CA TYR A 8 3.46 -1.29 9.86
C TYR A 8 2.73 -0.06 9.32
N ARG A 9 2.38 0.85 10.24
CA ARG A 9 1.60 2.04 9.96
C ARG A 9 2.42 3.25 9.57
N ILE A 10 3.75 3.24 9.65
CA ILE A 10 4.61 4.42 9.43
C ILE A 10 5.56 4.16 8.27
N ILE A 11 5.54 5.04 7.28
CA ILE A 11 6.42 5.05 6.10
C ILE A 11 7.20 6.37 6.05
N TYR A 12 8.23 6.42 5.20
CA TYR A 12 9.12 7.57 5.06
C TYR A 12 9.22 8.06 3.60
N PRO A 13 8.11 8.42 2.93
CA PRO A 13 8.13 9.02 1.61
C PRO A 13 9.01 10.28 1.62
N GLN A 14 10.04 10.31 0.75
CA GLN A 14 11.01 11.42 0.69
C GLN A 14 11.67 11.73 2.05
N GLY A 15 11.80 10.73 2.94
CA GLY A 15 12.38 10.89 4.27
C GLY A 15 11.42 11.47 5.33
N ILE A 16 10.17 11.77 4.99
CA ILE A 16 9.19 12.36 5.91
C ILE A 16 8.42 11.25 6.62
N ARG A 17 8.51 11.21 7.96
CA ARG A 17 7.75 10.25 8.78
C ARG A 17 6.25 10.55 8.73
N ILE A 18 5.46 9.64 8.17
CA ILE A 18 4.00 9.78 8.07
C ILE A 18 3.32 8.43 8.22
N SER A 19 2.07 8.42 8.71
CA SER A 19 1.31 7.17 8.73
C SER A 19 0.84 6.78 7.32
N VAL A 20 0.69 5.49 7.05
CA VAL A 20 0.15 4.97 5.79
C VAL A 20 -1.27 5.51 5.54
N GLN A 21 -2.05 5.70 6.60
CA GLN A 21 -3.41 6.24 6.50
C GLN A 21 -3.41 7.73 6.17
N ASP A 22 -2.52 8.52 6.78
CA ASP A 22 -2.41 9.95 6.45
C ASP A 22 -1.81 10.14 5.05
N PHE A 23 -0.81 9.33 4.70
CA PHE A 23 -0.22 9.33 3.36
C PHE A 23 -1.26 9.00 2.28
N ALA A 24 -2.15 8.05 2.55
CA ALA A 24 -3.24 7.66 1.66
C ALA A 24 -4.15 8.83 1.27
N ALA A 25 -4.30 9.86 2.11
CA ALA A 25 -5.10 11.03 1.78
C ALA A 25 -4.50 11.88 0.65
N TYR A 26 -3.21 11.71 0.33
CA TYR A 26 -2.52 12.42 -0.75
C TYR A 26 -2.49 11.65 -2.07
N ILE A 27 -2.86 10.35 -2.07
CA ILE A 27 -2.85 9.50 -3.25
C ILE A 27 -4.04 9.84 -4.15
N ARG A 28 -3.76 10.12 -5.42
CA ARG A 28 -4.77 10.45 -6.40
C ARG A 28 -5.08 9.27 -7.30
N LYS A 29 -6.15 9.41 -8.08
CA LYS A 29 -6.58 8.35 -9.01
C LYS A 29 -5.54 8.04 -10.09
N GLU A 30 -4.75 9.04 -10.47
CA GLU A 30 -3.64 8.94 -11.43
C GLU A 30 -2.45 8.13 -10.88
N ASP A 31 -2.31 8.04 -9.56
CA ASP A 31 -1.19 7.34 -8.90
C ASP A 31 -1.47 5.84 -8.68
N VAL A 32 -2.69 5.37 -8.96
CA VAL A 32 -3.13 4.01 -8.65
C VAL A 32 -3.41 3.17 -9.89
N ARG A 33 -3.32 1.85 -9.72
CA ARG A 33 -3.63 0.86 -10.75
C ARG A 33 -4.80 -0.01 -10.31
N LEU A 34 -5.76 -0.23 -11.20
CA LEU A 34 -6.83 -1.20 -10.98
C LEU A 34 -6.27 -2.61 -11.19
N VAL A 35 -6.41 -3.47 -10.18
CA VAL A 35 -5.96 -4.87 -10.21
C VAL A 35 -7.14 -5.77 -9.85
N THR A 36 -7.38 -6.79 -10.66
CA THR A 36 -8.46 -7.77 -10.43
C THR A 36 -7.89 -9.10 -9.98
N VAL A 37 -8.34 -9.60 -8.85
CA VAL A 37 -7.97 -10.90 -8.28
C VAL A 37 -9.23 -11.72 -8.06
N ASN A 38 -9.33 -12.89 -8.69
CA ASN A 38 -10.48 -13.79 -8.58
C ASN A 38 -11.85 -13.08 -8.79
N GLY A 39 -11.91 -12.18 -9.78
CA GLY A 39 -13.13 -11.42 -10.10
C GLY A 39 -13.43 -10.23 -9.19
N THR A 40 -12.58 -9.93 -8.19
CA THR A 40 -12.70 -8.74 -7.36
C THR A 40 -11.62 -7.73 -7.70
N SER A 41 -12.01 -6.48 -7.94
CA SER A 41 -11.11 -5.41 -8.36
C SER A 41 -10.75 -4.48 -7.20
N TYR A 42 -9.50 -4.02 -7.21
CA TYR A 42 -8.93 -3.13 -6.20
C TYR A 42 -8.12 -2.02 -6.86
N TRP A 43 -8.27 -0.79 -6.37
CA TRP A 43 -7.31 0.27 -6.64
C TRP A 43 -6.08 0.06 -5.79
N THR A 44 -4.91 0.05 -6.40
CA THR A 44 -3.65 -0.28 -5.74
C THR A 44 -2.61 0.81 -5.94
N TYR A 45 -1.93 1.21 -4.87
CA TYR A 45 -0.75 2.05 -4.88
C TYR A 45 0.42 1.26 -4.32
N ARG A 46 1.59 1.36 -4.97
CA ARG A 46 2.83 0.73 -4.51
C ARG A 46 3.75 1.78 -3.91
N TYR A 47 3.90 1.74 -2.59
CA TYR A 47 4.99 2.43 -1.91
C TYR A 47 6.23 1.53 -1.91
N GLU A 48 7.38 2.07 -2.26
CA GLU A 48 8.68 1.43 -2.07
C GLU A 48 9.61 2.41 -1.37
N GLY A 49 10.23 1.95 -0.28
CA GLY A 49 11.16 2.74 0.50
C GLY A 49 11.19 2.32 1.96
N ALA A 50 11.73 3.19 2.81
CA ALA A 50 11.94 2.90 4.21
C ALA A 50 10.62 2.74 5.00
N LEU A 51 10.60 1.74 5.88
CA LEU A 51 9.47 1.37 6.71
C LEU A 51 9.98 0.96 8.09
N ASN A 52 9.81 1.83 9.09
CA ASN A 52 10.40 1.65 10.43
C ASN A 52 11.90 1.27 10.35
N ASP A 53 12.26 0.09 10.89
CA ASP A 53 13.63 -0.44 10.93
C ASP A 53 14.03 -1.19 9.63
N ILE A 54 13.20 -1.13 8.59
CA ILE A 54 13.47 -1.72 7.27
C ILE A 54 13.87 -0.60 6.32
N GLU A 55 15.11 -0.64 5.81
CA GLU A 55 15.64 0.39 4.90
C GLU A 55 14.89 0.45 3.57
N ASN A 56 14.51 -0.69 3.02
CA ASN A 56 13.69 -0.77 1.81
C ASN A 56 12.63 -1.87 1.94
N ALA A 57 11.37 -1.50 1.83
CA ALA A 57 10.23 -2.39 1.81
C ALA A 57 9.23 -1.95 0.75
N VAL A 58 8.42 -2.89 0.27
CA VAL A 58 7.28 -2.58 -0.58
C VAL A 58 6.01 -2.66 0.27
N VAL A 59 5.19 -1.60 0.24
CA VAL A 59 3.86 -1.60 0.85
C VAL A 59 2.83 -1.39 -0.23
N LEU A 60 1.92 -2.34 -0.38
CA LEU A 60 0.76 -2.22 -1.26
C LEU A 60 -0.40 -1.65 -0.48
N LEU A 61 -0.85 -0.46 -0.87
CA LEU A 61 -2.07 0.15 -0.37
C LEU A 61 -3.20 -0.18 -1.35
N CYS A 62 -4.27 -0.77 -0.83
CA CYS A 62 -5.37 -1.27 -1.63
C CYS A 62 -6.71 -0.76 -1.10
N TRP A 63 -7.60 -0.39 -2.03
CA TRP A 63 -9.02 -0.12 -1.76
C TRP A 63 -9.88 -0.99 -2.68
N PRO A 64 -11.03 -1.50 -2.20
CA PRO A 64 -12.06 -2.02 -3.10
C PRO A 64 -12.39 -1.01 -4.19
N GLU A 65 -12.67 -1.47 -5.41
CA GLU A 65 -12.96 -0.59 -6.56
C GLU A 65 -13.99 0.50 -6.24
N GLN A 66 -15.04 0.13 -5.51
CA GLN A 66 -16.18 0.95 -5.10
C GLN A 66 -15.92 1.86 -3.88
N ALA A 67 -14.75 1.78 -3.25
CA ALA A 67 -14.43 2.47 -2.00
C ALA A 67 -13.04 3.14 -2.04
N PHE A 68 -12.61 3.58 -3.23
CA PHE A 68 -11.36 4.30 -3.38
C PHE A 68 -11.32 5.57 -2.51
N GLY A 69 -10.25 5.74 -1.74
CA GLY A 69 -10.04 6.89 -0.87
C GLY A 69 -10.76 6.81 0.49
N GLU A 70 -11.64 5.83 0.71
CA GLU A 70 -12.29 5.64 2.02
C GLU A 70 -11.28 5.09 3.04
N PRO A 71 -10.96 5.82 4.13
CA PRO A 71 -9.95 5.39 5.10
C PRO A 71 -10.26 4.05 5.76
N LYS A 72 -11.54 3.74 6.00
CA LYS A 72 -11.93 2.44 6.61
C LYS A 72 -11.78 1.26 5.66
N ALA A 73 -11.79 1.52 4.35
CA ALA A 73 -11.65 0.50 3.31
C ALA A 73 -10.18 0.24 2.93
N LEU A 74 -9.26 1.10 3.37
CA LEU A 74 -7.83 0.93 3.14
C LEU A 74 -7.33 -0.37 3.77
N ARG A 75 -6.59 -1.13 2.95
CA ARG A 75 -5.79 -2.27 3.37
C ARG A 75 -4.36 -2.03 2.94
N ALA A 76 -3.42 -2.25 3.84
CA ALA A 76 -1.99 -2.14 3.57
C ALA A 76 -1.35 -3.53 3.76
N PHE A 77 -0.58 -3.96 2.77
CA PHE A 77 0.13 -5.23 2.80
C PHE A 77 1.62 -4.96 2.68
N LEU A 78 2.40 -5.47 3.65
CA LEU A 78 3.84 -5.48 3.56
C LEU A 78 4.28 -6.62 2.63
N CYS A 79 4.98 -6.26 1.57
CA CYS A 79 5.68 -7.17 0.69
C CYS A 79 7.16 -7.09 1.03
N THR A 80 7.68 -8.11 1.70
CA THR A 80 9.13 -8.27 1.96
C THR A 80 9.85 -8.95 0.79
N ASP A 81 9.10 -9.44 -0.18
CA ASP A 81 9.63 -9.99 -1.41
C ASP A 81 9.83 -8.86 -2.42
N ILE A 82 11.07 -8.42 -2.57
CA ILE A 82 11.48 -7.45 -3.60
C ILE A 82 11.78 -8.14 -4.95
N SER A 83 11.72 -9.48 -5.00
CA SER A 83 11.89 -10.25 -6.23
C SER A 83 10.62 -10.14 -7.07
N LEU A 84 10.66 -9.32 -8.12
CA LEU A 84 9.87 -9.56 -9.32
C LEU A 84 10.74 -10.41 -10.24
N ASP A 85 10.73 -11.73 -10.06
CA ASP A 85 11.24 -12.61 -11.12
C ASP A 85 10.36 -12.39 -12.36
N THR A 86 11.02 -12.01 -13.46
CA THR A 86 10.42 -11.70 -14.76
C THR A 86 10.53 -12.90 -15.68
#